data_AF-A0A328S7B2-F1
#
_entry.id   AF-A0A328S7B2-F1
#
_cell.length_a   1.000
_cell.length_b   1.000
_cell.length_c   1.000
_cell.angle_alpha   90.00
_cell.angle_beta   90.00
_cell.angle_gamma   90.00
#
_symmetry.space_group_name_H-M   'P 1'
#
loop_
_entity.id
_entity.type
_entity.pdbx_description
1 polymer ?
#
loop_
_entity_poly.entity_id
_entity_poly.type
_entity_poly.pdbx_seq_one_letter_code
_entity_poly.pdbx_strand_id
1 'polypeptide(L)' 'MTLTPELFEEIRNDLENDFPKIESITQEDGKIIINADNDTIWELFETLYHGVENIELNAGENEEAFLTITV' A
#
# COMPACT_ATOMS: atom_id res chain seq x y z
N MET A 1 -7.22 9.24 11.44
CA MET A 1 -6.09 10.16 11.73
C MET A 1 -5.81 10.92 10.44
N THR A 2 -5.36 12.17 10.45
CA THR A 2 -5.05 12.83 9.18
C THR A 2 -3.71 12.31 8.68
N LEU A 3 -3.65 11.79 7.44
CA LEU A 3 -2.39 11.33 6.82
C LEU A 3 -1.45 12.53 6.64
N THR A 4 -0.50 12.72 7.54
CA THR A 4 0.50 13.78 7.44
C THR A 4 1.59 13.39 6.44
N PRO A 5 2.24 14.36 5.78
CA PRO A 5 3.32 14.06 4.84
C PRO A 5 4.50 13.31 5.50
N GLU A 6 4.81 13.61 6.77
CA GLU A 6 5.85 12.89 7.53
C GLU A 6 5.47 11.41 7.74
N LEU A 7 4.21 11.13 8.08
CA LEU A 7 3.73 9.76 8.25
C LEU A 7 3.72 9.00 6.92
N PHE A 8 3.41 9.69 5.81
CA PHE A 8 3.50 9.10 4.47
C PHE A 8 4.92 8.68 4.13
N GLU A 9 5.92 9.54 4.38
CA GLU A 9 7.32 9.20 4.11
C GLU A 9 7.81 8.03 4.95
N GLU A 10 7.39 7.92 6.22
CA GLU A 10 7.73 6.77 7.05
C GLU A 10 7.10 5.48 6.51
N ILE A 11 5.79 5.48 6.23
CA ILE A 11 5.09 4.31 5.66
C ILE A 11 5.72 3.92 4.33
N ARG A 12 6.01 4.89 3.47
CA ARG A 12 6.64 4.66 2.17
C ARG A 12 8.01 4.00 2.33
N ASN A 13 8.87 4.55 3.19
CA ASN A 13 10.20 3.98 3.41
C ASN A 13 10.13 2.57 3.99
N ASP A 14 9.24 2.33 4.95
CA ASP A 14 9.07 1.00 5.57
C ASP A 14 8.65 -0.03 4.51
N LEU A 15 7.65 0.32 3.69
CA LEU A 15 7.16 -0.52 2.60
C LEU A 15 8.21 -0.76 1.50
N GLU A 16 8.95 0.27 1.07
CA GLU A 16 10.03 0.10 0.08
C GLU A 16 11.18 -0.78 0.61
N ASN A 17 11.44 -0.78 1.92
CA ASN A 17 12.46 -1.62 2.54
C ASN A 17 11.99 -3.07 2.73
N ASP A 18 10.76 -3.28 3.22
CA ASP A 18 10.19 -4.61 3.44
C ASP A 18 9.83 -5.31 2.11
N PHE A 19 9.35 -4.53 1.13
CA PHE A 19 8.90 -5.02 -0.17
C PHE A 19 9.63 -4.31 -1.32
N PRO A 20 10.87 -4.72 -1.65
CA PRO A 20 11.64 -4.14 -2.74
C PRO A 20 11.07 -4.42 -4.14
N LYS A 21 10.00 -5.23 -4.22
CA LYS A 21 9.25 -5.52 -5.45
C LYS A 21 8.09 -4.55 -5.68
N ILE A 22 7.87 -3.58 -4.79
CA ILE A 22 6.90 -2.52 -5.04
C ILE A 22 7.36 -1.70 -6.24
N GLU A 23 6.46 -1.48 -7.20
CA GLU A 23 6.76 -0.70 -8.39
C GLU A 23 6.59 0.80 -8.14
N SER A 24 5.57 1.18 -7.37
CA SER A 24 5.30 2.58 -7.04
C SER A 24 4.43 2.74 -5.80
N ILE A 25 4.68 3.80 -5.02
CA ILE A 25 3.86 4.24 -3.89
C ILE A 25 3.47 5.70 -4.11
N THR A 26 2.18 5.98 -4.19
CA THR A 26 1.64 7.33 -4.36
C THR A 26 0.67 7.69 -3.24
N GLN A 27 0.51 9.00 -3.02
CA GLN A 27 -0.47 9.55 -2.08
C GLN A 27 -1.51 10.35 -2.85
N GLU A 28 -2.79 10.02 -2.69
CA GLU A 28 -3.93 10.77 -3.25
C GLU A 28 -5.02 10.94 -2.21
N ASP A 29 -5.49 12.18 -1.99
CA ASP A 29 -6.63 12.51 -1.11
C ASP A 29 -6.62 11.85 0.29
N GLY A 30 -5.43 11.72 0.90
CA GLY A 30 -5.27 11.09 2.21
C GLY A 30 -5.27 9.55 2.18
N LYS A 31 -5.14 8.97 0.99
CA LYS A 31 -4.97 7.54 0.75
C LYS A 31 -3.57 7.27 0.23
N ILE A 32 -3.04 6.11 0.59
CA ILE A 32 -1.79 5.59 0.05
C ILE A 32 -2.14 4.52 -0.97
N ILE A 33 -1.67 4.67 -2.20
CA ILE A 33 -1.88 3.74 -3.30
C ILE A 33 -0.55 3.08 -3.61
N ILE A 34 -0.49 1.75 -3.51
CA ILE A 34 0.71 0.94 -3.72
C ILE A 34 0.46 0.06 -4.93
N ASN A 35 1.32 0.15 -5.94
CA ASN A 35 1.30 -0.68 -7.14
C ASN A 35 2.46 -1.67 -7.11
N ALA A 36 2.17 -2.95 -7.33
CA ALA A 36 3.16 -4.00 -7.45
C ALA A 36 2.57 -5.23 -8.15
N ASP A 37 3.41 -6.24 -8.42
CA ASP A 37 2.95 -7.55 -8.86
C ASP A 37 1.92 -8.17 -7.90
N ASN A 38 1.02 -9.00 -8.43
CA ASN A 38 -0.03 -9.68 -7.66
C ASN A 38 0.48 -10.42 -6.42
N ASP A 39 1.62 -11.13 -6.52
CA ASP A 39 2.23 -11.80 -5.37
C ASP A 39 2.62 -10.80 -4.28
N THR A 40 3.31 -9.72 -4.65
CA THR A 40 3.75 -8.68 -3.71
C THR A 40 2.56 -7.98 -3.06
N ILE A 41 1.53 -7.65 -3.83
CA ILE A 41 0.31 -7.04 -3.32
C ILE A 41 -0.39 -7.97 -2.31
N TRP A 42 -0.41 -9.28 -2.57
CA TRP A 42 -0.97 -10.25 -1.63
C TRP A 42 -0.16 -10.34 -0.34
N GLU A 43 1.17 -10.46 -0.41
CA GLU A 43 2.04 -10.51 0.77
C GLU A 43 1.89 -9.23 1.62
N LEU A 44 1.79 -8.08 0.96
CA LEU A 44 1.62 -6.77 1.57
C LEU A 44 0.22 -6.65 2.20
N PHE A 45 -0.82 -7.13 1.52
CA PHE A 45 -2.16 -7.22 2.11
C PHE A 45 -2.16 -8.11 3.35
N GLU A 46 -1.59 -9.32 3.32
CA GLU A 46 -1.56 -10.22 4.48
C GLU A 46 -0.83 -9.57 5.67
N THR A 47 0.29 -8.91 5.42
CA THR A 47 1.09 -8.22 6.44
C THR A 47 0.31 -7.06 7.06
N LEU A 48 -0.28 -6.21 6.21
CA LEU A 48 -1.00 -5.03 6.66
C LEU A 48 -2.37 -5.36 7.24
N TYR A 49 -3.05 -6.43 6.79
CA TYR A 49 -4.36 -6.86 7.28
C TYR A 49 -4.35 -7.15 8.78
N HIS A 50 -3.19 -7.55 9.32
CA HIS A 50 -3.00 -7.72 10.75
C HIS A 50 -2.76 -6.40 11.53
N GLY A 51 -2.34 -5.33 10.85
CA GLY A 51 -1.88 -4.09 11.48
C GLY A 51 -2.71 -2.83 11.19
N VAL A 52 -3.50 -2.79 10.12
CA VAL A 52 -4.23 -1.59 9.67
C VAL A 52 -5.72 -1.89 9.52
N GLU A 53 -6.56 -1.08 10.17
CA GLU A 53 -8.01 -1.32 10.23
C GLU A 53 -8.76 -1.04 8.92
N ASN A 54 -8.16 -0.32 7.95
CA ASN A 54 -8.84 0.09 6.71
C ASN A 54 -7.93 -0.05 5.47
N ILE A 55 -7.85 -1.28 4.95
CA ILE A 55 -7.13 -1.62 3.71
C ILE A 55 -8.14 -2.07 2.66
N GLU A 56 -8.06 -1.50 1.47
CA GLU A 56 -8.83 -1.90 0.30
C GLU A 56 -7.88 -2.45 -0.77
N LEU A 57 -7.95 -3.76 -1.00
CA LEU A 57 -7.24 -4.44 -2.08
C LEU A 57 -8.05 -4.37 -3.37
N ASN A 58 -7.48 -3.80 -4.43
CA ASN A 58 -8.06 -3.79 -5.77
C ASN A 58 -7.12 -4.55 -6.71
N ALA A 59 -7.38 -5.85 -6.88
CA ALA A 59 -6.66 -6.71 -7.82
C ALA A 59 -7.67 -7.27 -8.83
N GLY A 60 -7.75 -6.67 -10.01
CA GLY A 60 -8.60 -7.15 -11.11
C GLY A 60 -7.94 -8.31 -11.85
N GLU A 61 -8.74 -9.23 -12.41
CA GLU A 61 -8.24 -10.41 -13.15
C GLU A 61 -7.35 -10.08 -14.37
N ASN A 62 -7.27 -8.81 -14.80
CA ASN A 62 -6.45 -8.34 -15.95
C ASN A 62 -5.95 -6.88 -15.80
N GLU A 63 -5.97 -6.30 -14.59
CA GLU A 63 -5.53 -4.92 -14.34
C GLU A 63 -4.43 -4.91 -13.28
N GLU A 64 -3.51 -3.94 -13.36
CA GLU A 64 -2.44 -3.73 -12.37
C GLU A 64 -3.07 -3.73 -10.97
N ALA A 65 -2.60 -4.62 -10.09
CA ALA A 65 -3.14 -4.72 -8.75
C ALA A 65 -2.59 -3.60 -7.88
N PHE A 66 -3.49 -2.90 -7.19
CA PHE A 66 -3.12 -1.82 -6.30
C PHE A 66 -3.81 -1.94 -4.95
N LEU A 67 -3.07 -1.55 -3.92
CA LEU A 67 -3.54 -1.57 -2.54
C LEU A 67 -3.74 -0.14 -2.07
N THR A 68 -4.92 0.13 -1.52
CA THR A 68 -5.29 1.44 -0.98
C THR A 68 -5.37 1.37 0.54
N ILE A 69 -4.65 2.25 1.21
CA ILE A 69 -4.68 2.39 2.67
C ILE A 69 -5.33 3.72 3.02
N THR A 70 -6.38 3.69 3.83
CA THR A 70 -7.00 4.91 4.38
C THR A 70 -6.62 5.03 5.86
N VAL A 71 -6.00 6.14 6.27
CA VAL A 71 -5.66 6.40 7.68
C VAL A 71 -6.56 7.44 8.32
#